data_AF-A0A2D8RCN6-F1
#
_entry.id   AF-A0A2D8RCN6-F1
#
_cell.length_a   1.000
_cell.length_b   1.000
_cell.length_c   1.000
_cell.angle_alpha   90.00
_cell.angle_beta   90.00
_cell.angle_gamma   90.00
#
_symmetry.space_group_name_H-M   'P 1'
#
loop_
_entity.id
_entity.type
_entity.pdbx_description
1 polymer ?
#
loop_
_entity_poly.entity_id
_entity_poly.type
_entity_poly.pdbx_seq_one_letter_code
_entity_poly.pdbx_strand_id
1 'polypeptide(L)'
;MSAILPEFFEFSMPSRVIYGANIIDDLDESIAGFGLRKAMLVTDGIIVDLGLADRLKACLAGKNVVIGEVFADVPANSTIATVERCAERIRNSRCNMIIGLGGGSVMDTAKVANILAVKGGRAEDHMGAYLLGDDDVLLPLILIPTTAGTGSEVTKVAIIADPEKNIKLPFAETQFFPQLAILDPTLTTSMPPGLTAATGMDALTHAIEAYVSREAQPASDALALYVVRLVNETLLDACREPANLEFRGRMLVASCLAGMAFTQSMVGMVHGISHALGGVYHIPHGLANALVLPEVMNYNMPTCSRRYADIAEAMRIELPKPVATAKNLLDLAGFRKIGALVDKGRLIDEVVRMAEARAAVLRIRELLGQLATVAALPLNLMNAGVDADFAKLDLVVEAAMMDGSMLYNPRDVTSESVGAILKKLHSQRPSPVSYLPPISASAASADSTKEKARVFEDSTMIYDVLGNFYQSLIDHEELGPRLLNSHLVVQFRYSDPEAVITLDASGSEVVLYLGDVYDGVPEVTMSMKADFAHAFWQGKANFLTALTRRQVTSKGNVPKAVKLLPILKPAYELYPEHLKSHGHGHLILAS
;
A
#
# COMPACT_ATOMS: atom_id res chain seq x y z
N MET A 1 7.84 -13.49 -17.55
CA MET A 1 6.58 -12.85 -17.97
C MET A 1 6.24 -13.24 -19.40
N SER A 2 5.23 -14.08 -19.57
CA SER A 2 4.64 -14.41 -20.88
C SER A 2 3.27 -13.73 -20.96
N ALA A 3 3.25 -12.39 -21.02
CA ALA A 3 1.99 -11.68 -21.24
C ALA A 3 1.64 -11.80 -22.73
N ILE A 4 0.70 -12.69 -23.06
CA ILE A 4 0.00 -12.61 -24.34
C ILE A 4 -0.83 -11.34 -24.27
N LEU A 5 -0.53 -10.36 -25.10
CA LEU A 5 -1.30 -9.12 -25.17
C LEU A 5 -2.72 -9.46 -25.65
N PRO A 6 -3.77 -8.94 -24.99
CA PRO A 6 -5.13 -9.08 -25.52
C PRO A 6 -5.24 -8.31 -26.85
N GLU A 7 -6.20 -8.72 -27.68
CA GLU A 7 -6.45 -8.07 -28.98
C GLU A 7 -6.81 -6.58 -28.81
N PHE A 8 -7.50 -6.25 -27.72
CA PHE A 8 -7.83 -4.90 -27.30
C PHE A 8 -7.79 -4.80 -25.77
N PHE A 9 -7.32 -3.66 -25.26
CA PHE A 9 -7.53 -3.27 -23.87
C PHE A 9 -7.63 -1.75 -23.77
N GLU A 10 -8.41 -1.28 -22.81
CA GLU A 10 -8.48 0.12 -22.42
C GLU A 10 -8.08 0.23 -20.95
N PHE A 11 -7.23 1.21 -20.64
CA PHE A 11 -6.88 1.57 -19.27
C PHE A 11 -7.17 3.05 -19.06
N SER A 12 -8.13 3.35 -18.19
CA SER A 12 -8.51 4.73 -17.87
C SER A 12 -8.55 4.95 -16.37
N MET A 13 -7.78 5.94 -15.89
CA MET A 13 -7.75 6.36 -14.49
C MET A 13 -7.92 7.88 -14.42
N PRO A 14 -9.17 8.38 -14.45
CA PRO A 14 -9.43 9.82 -14.45
C PRO A 14 -9.23 10.48 -13.08
N SER A 15 -9.22 9.68 -12.01
CA SER A 15 -9.03 10.18 -10.64
C SER A 15 -7.62 10.69 -10.41
N ARG A 16 -7.49 11.95 -9.96
CA ARG A 16 -6.24 12.44 -9.39
C ARG A 16 -6.03 11.79 -8.02
N VAL A 17 -4.87 11.20 -7.77
CA VAL A 17 -4.53 10.59 -6.48
C VAL A 17 -3.39 11.36 -5.84
N ILE A 18 -3.55 11.72 -4.57
CA ILE A 18 -2.49 12.32 -3.75
C ILE A 18 -2.23 11.45 -2.53
N TYR A 19 -0.98 11.40 -2.08
CA TYR A 19 -0.56 10.61 -0.93
C TYR A 19 0.41 11.42 -0.07
N GLY A 20 0.24 11.36 1.25
CA GLY A 20 1.17 11.92 2.20
C GLY A 20 0.67 11.82 3.63
N ALA A 21 1.58 11.63 4.59
CA ALA A 21 1.22 11.67 6.00
C ALA A 21 0.83 13.11 6.40
N ASN A 22 -0.35 13.26 6.99
CA ASN A 22 -0.97 14.55 7.32
C ASN A 22 -1.29 15.43 6.10
N ILE A 23 -1.38 14.85 4.89
CA ILE A 23 -1.79 15.61 3.71
C ILE A 23 -3.22 16.15 3.84
N ILE A 24 -4.05 15.54 4.72
CA ILE A 24 -5.38 16.05 5.04
C ILE A 24 -5.38 17.47 5.64
N ASP A 25 -4.24 17.90 6.21
CA ASP A 25 -4.09 19.23 6.81
C ASP A 25 -3.68 20.29 5.77
N ASP A 26 -3.23 19.89 4.58
CA ASP A 26 -2.73 20.76 3.51
C ASP A 26 -3.42 20.44 2.15
N LEU A 27 -4.65 20.94 2.01
CA LEU A 27 -5.52 20.63 0.87
C LEU A 27 -5.71 21.80 -0.11
N ASP A 28 -5.14 22.97 0.15
CA ASP A 28 -5.48 24.24 -0.53
C ASP A 28 -5.28 24.14 -2.03
N GLU A 29 -4.10 23.69 -2.45
CA GLU A 29 -3.76 23.48 -3.85
C GLU A 29 -4.60 22.35 -4.47
N SER A 30 -4.87 21.30 -3.70
CA SER A 30 -5.61 20.12 -4.19
C SER A 30 -7.09 20.41 -4.45
N ILE A 31 -7.69 21.32 -3.67
CA ILE A 31 -9.10 21.68 -3.78
C ILE A 31 -9.35 22.97 -4.58
N ALA A 32 -8.31 23.75 -4.89
CA ALA A 32 -8.44 25.04 -5.58
C ALA A 32 -9.24 24.93 -6.89
N GLY A 33 -8.99 23.87 -7.68
CA GLY A 33 -9.64 23.64 -8.97
C GLY A 33 -11.15 23.36 -8.91
N PHE A 34 -11.69 23.03 -7.73
CA PHE A 34 -13.13 22.85 -7.57
C PHE A 34 -13.89 24.18 -7.47
N GLY A 35 -13.21 25.31 -7.25
CA GLY A 35 -13.85 26.60 -6.99
C GLY A 35 -14.69 26.60 -5.71
N LEU A 36 -15.61 27.57 -5.58
CA LEU A 36 -16.46 27.67 -4.39
C LEU A 36 -17.45 26.51 -4.31
N ARG A 37 -17.36 25.69 -3.27
CA ARG A 37 -18.22 24.52 -3.07
C ARG A 37 -18.70 24.40 -1.63
N LYS A 38 -19.94 23.93 -1.50
CA LYS A 38 -20.56 23.51 -0.24
C LYS A 38 -20.68 21.98 -0.30
N ALA A 39 -19.84 21.30 0.46
CA ALA A 39 -19.74 19.85 0.43
C ALA A 39 -20.66 19.17 1.45
N MET A 40 -21.27 18.06 1.04
CA MET A 40 -21.80 17.05 1.93
C MET A 40 -20.65 16.17 2.42
N LEU A 41 -20.39 16.12 3.72
CA LEU A 41 -19.47 15.13 4.28
C LEU A 41 -20.25 13.84 4.58
N VAL A 42 -19.98 12.77 3.84
CA VAL A 42 -20.50 11.43 4.09
C VAL A 42 -19.47 10.65 4.89
N THR A 43 -19.87 10.11 6.04
CA THR A 43 -19.00 9.41 7.00
C THR A 43 -19.81 8.42 7.83
N ASP A 44 -19.13 7.63 8.65
CA ASP A 44 -19.75 6.83 9.71
C ASP A 44 -19.52 7.45 11.10
N GLY A 45 -20.23 6.93 12.10
CA GLY A 45 -20.15 7.40 13.48
C GLY A 45 -18.78 7.15 14.14
N ILE A 46 -18.06 6.08 13.77
CA ILE A 46 -16.74 5.78 14.33
C ILE A 46 -15.74 6.86 13.92
N ILE A 47 -15.76 7.27 12.65
CA ILE A 47 -14.89 8.33 12.13
C ILE A 47 -15.21 9.70 12.77
N VAL A 48 -16.48 9.95 13.12
CA VAL A 48 -16.87 11.14 13.90
C VAL A 48 -16.34 11.06 15.32
N ASP A 49 -16.54 9.94 16.02
CA ASP A 49 -16.08 9.74 17.40
C ASP A 49 -14.54 9.82 17.52
N LEU A 50 -13.82 9.42 16.48
CA LEU A 50 -12.36 9.56 16.39
C LEU A 50 -11.89 11.01 16.11
N GLY A 51 -12.81 11.96 15.90
CA GLY A 51 -12.51 13.37 15.63
C GLY A 51 -11.96 13.64 14.22
N LEU A 52 -11.93 12.65 13.33
CA LEU A 52 -11.38 12.80 11.98
C LEU A 52 -12.27 13.67 11.09
N ALA A 53 -13.59 13.56 11.26
CA ALA A 53 -14.55 14.43 10.57
C ALA A 53 -14.37 15.91 10.98
N ASP A 54 -14.11 16.17 12.26
CA ASP A 54 -13.90 17.52 12.77
C ASP A 54 -12.54 18.09 12.36
N ARG A 55 -11.49 17.25 12.32
CA ARG A 55 -10.19 17.61 11.73
C ARG A 55 -10.38 18.10 10.29
N LEU A 56 -11.10 17.34 9.45
CA LEU A 56 -11.35 17.73 8.06
C LEU A 56 -12.16 19.04 7.96
N LYS A 57 -13.21 19.22 8.77
CA LYS A 57 -13.98 20.47 8.81
C LYS A 57 -13.10 21.66 9.16
N ALA A 58 -12.24 21.53 10.18
CA ALA A 58 -11.32 22.57 10.59
C ALA A 58 -10.31 22.90 9.48
N CYS A 59 -9.77 21.87 8.82
CA CYS A 59 -8.85 22.05 7.70
C CYS A 59 -9.51 22.75 6.49
N LEU A 60 -10.82 22.60 6.28
CA LEU A 60 -11.55 23.23 5.17
C LEU A 60 -12.16 24.60 5.53
N ALA A 61 -12.12 25.01 6.80
CA ALA A 61 -12.72 26.26 7.24
C ALA A 61 -12.07 27.47 6.54
N GLY A 62 -12.90 28.33 5.93
CA GLY A 62 -12.44 29.54 5.24
C GLY A 62 -11.79 29.30 3.87
N LYS A 63 -11.83 28.07 3.34
CA LYS A 63 -11.27 27.70 2.03
C LYS A 63 -12.35 27.63 0.95
N ASN A 64 -11.94 27.35 -0.29
CA ASN A 64 -12.85 27.26 -1.44
C ASN A 64 -13.91 26.16 -1.29
N VAL A 65 -13.56 25.05 -0.66
CA VAL A 65 -14.51 23.98 -0.32
C VAL A 65 -14.76 24.06 1.17
N VAL A 66 -16.03 24.14 1.58
CA VAL A 66 -16.45 24.12 2.98
C VAL A 66 -17.42 22.98 3.24
N ILE A 67 -17.37 22.40 4.43
CA ILE A 67 -18.36 21.40 4.86
C ILE A 67 -19.67 22.11 5.19
N GLY A 68 -20.70 21.85 4.39
CA GLY A 68 -22.01 22.46 4.53
C GLY A 68 -22.98 21.67 5.39
N GLU A 69 -22.85 20.35 5.38
CA GLU A 69 -23.69 19.40 6.11
C GLU A 69 -22.88 18.10 6.31
N VAL A 70 -23.21 17.32 7.35
CA VAL A 70 -22.60 16.03 7.63
C VAL A 70 -23.68 14.96 7.67
N PHE A 71 -23.46 13.88 6.93
CA PHE A 71 -24.21 12.64 7.05
C PHE A 71 -23.30 11.57 7.68
N ALA A 72 -23.52 11.27 8.95
CA ALA A 72 -22.68 10.35 9.75
C ALA A 72 -23.30 8.97 9.98
N ASP A 73 -24.47 8.71 9.40
CA ASP A 73 -25.29 7.53 9.71
C ASP A 73 -24.98 6.34 8.80
N VAL A 74 -23.77 6.24 8.23
CA VAL A 74 -23.41 5.11 7.36
C VAL A 74 -23.05 3.90 8.23
N PRO A 75 -23.78 2.77 8.14
CA PRO A 75 -23.44 1.56 8.87
C PRO A 75 -22.34 0.76 8.16
N ALA A 76 -21.74 -0.18 8.88
CA ALA A 76 -20.95 -1.24 8.26
C ALA A 76 -21.85 -2.06 7.33
N ASN A 77 -21.50 -2.16 6.04
CA ASN A 77 -22.38 -2.60 4.95
C ASN A 77 -23.59 -1.66 4.76
N SER A 78 -23.37 -0.55 4.06
CA SER A 78 -24.41 0.43 3.72
C SER A 78 -25.61 -0.23 3.06
N THR A 79 -26.81 0.26 3.39
CA THR A 79 -28.09 -0.24 2.88
C THR A 79 -28.74 0.73 1.90
N ILE A 80 -29.71 0.26 1.11
CA ILE A 80 -30.56 1.09 0.23
C ILE A 80 -31.14 2.29 0.98
N ALA A 81 -31.78 2.04 2.13
CA ALA A 81 -32.38 3.09 2.95
C ALA A 81 -31.35 4.14 3.44
N THR A 82 -30.10 3.74 3.67
CA THR A 82 -29.03 4.67 4.05
C THR A 82 -28.67 5.59 2.88
N VAL A 83 -28.53 5.02 1.69
CA VAL A 83 -28.23 5.76 0.45
C VAL A 83 -29.34 6.76 0.14
N GLU A 84 -30.61 6.36 0.23
CA GLU A 84 -31.77 7.22 -0.03
C GLU A 84 -31.82 8.41 0.96
N ARG A 85 -31.64 8.16 2.26
CA ARG A 85 -31.55 9.23 3.28
C ARG A 85 -30.38 10.18 3.02
N CYS A 86 -29.22 9.66 2.62
CA CYS A 86 -28.07 10.47 2.27
C CYS A 86 -28.35 11.36 1.05
N ALA A 87 -28.96 10.80 0.00
CA ALA A 87 -29.34 11.54 -1.20
C ALA A 87 -30.36 12.65 -0.91
N GLU A 88 -31.37 12.39 -0.07
CA GLU A 88 -32.30 13.41 0.41
C GLU A 88 -31.59 14.52 1.17
N ARG A 89 -30.66 14.17 2.06
CA ARG A 89 -29.88 15.15 2.83
C ARG A 89 -29.02 16.02 1.91
N ILE A 90 -28.42 15.45 0.85
CA ILE A 90 -27.66 16.20 -0.17
C ILE A 90 -28.55 17.23 -0.84
N ARG A 91 -29.74 16.83 -1.33
CA ARG A 91 -30.70 17.73 -1.98
C ARG A 91 -31.19 18.85 -1.05
N ASN A 92 -31.59 18.49 0.17
CA ASN A 92 -32.16 19.43 1.14
C ASN A 92 -31.16 20.48 1.64
N SER A 93 -29.90 20.07 1.87
CA SER A 93 -28.83 20.97 2.31
C SER A 93 -28.26 21.85 1.19
N ARG A 94 -28.66 21.61 -0.06
CA ARG A 94 -28.15 22.26 -1.28
C ARG A 94 -26.62 22.16 -1.38
N CYS A 95 -26.06 21.04 -0.93
CA CYS A 95 -24.65 20.76 -1.17
C CYS A 95 -24.43 20.50 -2.67
N ASN A 96 -23.37 21.06 -3.23
CA ASN A 96 -23.03 20.97 -4.65
C ASN A 96 -21.75 20.17 -4.89
N MET A 97 -21.34 19.38 -3.90
CA MET A 97 -20.16 18.53 -3.88
C MET A 97 -20.33 17.49 -2.77
N ILE A 98 -19.67 16.35 -2.90
CA ILE A 98 -19.63 15.29 -1.89
C ILE A 98 -18.18 15.00 -1.50
N ILE A 99 -17.94 14.83 -0.21
CA ILE A 99 -16.68 14.29 0.33
C ILE A 99 -17.02 13.04 1.12
N GLY A 100 -16.51 11.89 0.71
CA GLY A 100 -16.59 10.64 1.48
C GLY A 100 -15.33 10.46 2.32
N LEU A 101 -15.47 10.40 3.65
CA LEU A 101 -14.38 10.14 4.59
C LEU A 101 -14.71 8.88 5.39
N GLY A 102 -14.05 7.75 5.08
CA GLY A 102 -14.41 6.49 5.70
C GLY A 102 -13.87 5.26 4.99
N GLY A 103 -14.39 4.09 5.37
CA GLY A 103 -14.13 2.84 4.67
C GLY A 103 -14.96 2.68 3.39
N GLY A 104 -14.89 1.49 2.79
CA GLY A 104 -15.64 1.17 1.56
C GLY A 104 -17.13 1.46 1.62
N SER A 105 -17.80 1.15 2.75
CA SER A 105 -19.23 1.44 2.89
C SER A 105 -19.56 2.92 2.76
N VAL A 106 -18.75 3.82 3.33
CA VAL A 106 -18.94 5.27 3.23
C VAL A 106 -18.76 5.75 1.78
N MET A 107 -17.71 5.28 1.12
CA MET A 107 -17.40 5.68 -0.26
C MET A 107 -18.46 5.18 -1.24
N ASP A 108 -18.94 3.96 -1.06
CA ASP A 108 -20.01 3.37 -1.85
C ASP A 108 -21.34 4.10 -1.62
N THR A 109 -21.67 4.44 -0.36
CA THR A 109 -22.84 5.30 -0.07
C THR A 109 -22.71 6.65 -0.79
N ALA A 110 -21.54 7.29 -0.72
CA ALA A 110 -21.32 8.59 -1.35
C ALA A 110 -21.53 8.54 -2.87
N LYS A 111 -21.04 7.49 -3.54
CA LYS A 111 -21.21 7.26 -4.99
C LYS A 111 -22.67 7.09 -5.38
N VAL A 112 -23.38 6.15 -4.76
CA VAL A 112 -24.78 5.85 -5.14
C VAL A 112 -25.72 6.99 -4.71
N ALA A 113 -25.46 7.62 -3.56
CA ALA A 113 -26.25 8.77 -3.11
C ALA A 113 -26.07 9.98 -4.06
N ASN A 114 -24.92 10.12 -4.73
CA ASN A 114 -24.69 11.12 -5.75
C ASN A 114 -25.64 10.93 -6.95
N ILE A 115 -25.77 9.70 -7.45
CA ILE A 115 -26.73 9.38 -8.52
C ILE A 115 -28.13 9.77 -8.09
N LEU A 116 -28.58 9.30 -6.93
CA LEU A 116 -29.95 9.57 -6.47
C LEU A 116 -30.17 11.07 -6.23
N ALA A 117 -29.16 11.80 -5.72
CA ALA A 117 -29.25 13.23 -5.50
C ALA A 117 -29.46 14.02 -6.81
N VAL A 118 -28.82 13.60 -7.90
CA VAL A 118 -28.86 14.27 -9.20
C VAL A 118 -30.02 13.79 -10.08
N LYS A 119 -30.18 12.46 -10.21
CA LYS A 119 -31.12 11.83 -11.14
C LYS A 119 -32.47 11.48 -10.51
N GLY A 120 -32.55 11.38 -9.19
CA GLY A 120 -33.73 10.88 -8.48
C GLY A 120 -33.94 9.38 -8.69
N GLY A 121 -35.17 8.90 -8.49
CA GLY A 121 -35.51 7.47 -8.53
C GLY A 121 -35.13 6.72 -7.25
N ARG A 122 -35.31 5.41 -7.25
CA ARG A 122 -34.87 4.51 -6.17
C ARG A 122 -33.48 3.97 -6.45
N ALA A 123 -32.78 3.49 -5.42
CA ALA A 123 -31.45 2.90 -5.61
C ALA A 123 -31.48 1.73 -6.62
N GLU A 124 -32.53 0.91 -6.60
CA GLU A 124 -32.63 -0.27 -7.46
C GLU A 124 -32.84 0.09 -8.94
N ASP A 125 -33.37 1.28 -9.24
CA ASP A 125 -33.54 1.76 -10.62
C ASP A 125 -32.19 2.02 -11.30
N HIS A 126 -31.13 2.21 -10.51
CA HIS A 126 -29.76 2.47 -10.96
C HIS A 126 -28.83 1.27 -10.73
N MET A 127 -29.36 0.11 -10.32
CA MET A 127 -28.56 -1.09 -10.13
C MET A 127 -28.17 -1.68 -11.48
N GLY A 128 -26.88 -1.93 -11.68
CA GLY A 128 -26.35 -2.47 -12.92
C GLY A 128 -25.00 -1.84 -13.29
N ALA A 129 -24.67 -1.92 -14.58
CA ALA A 129 -23.44 -1.36 -15.12
C ALA A 129 -23.75 -0.47 -16.33
N TYR A 130 -23.15 0.73 -16.35
CA TYR A 130 -23.20 1.69 -17.46
C TYR A 130 -24.62 2.11 -17.83
N LEU A 131 -25.45 2.41 -16.82
CA LEU A 131 -26.80 2.93 -17.02
C LEU A 131 -26.82 4.44 -17.25
N LEU A 132 -25.76 5.14 -16.83
CA LEU A 132 -25.59 6.58 -17.06
C LEU A 132 -24.95 6.84 -18.43
N GLY A 133 -25.45 7.86 -19.13
CA GLY A 133 -24.86 8.32 -20.39
C GLY A 133 -23.66 9.24 -20.17
N ASP A 134 -22.86 9.46 -21.22
CA ASP A 134 -21.68 10.34 -21.14
C ASP A 134 -22.03 11.80 -20.74
N ASP A 135 -23.23 12.26 -21.06
CA ASP A 135 -23.75 13.59 -20.71
C ASP A 135 -24.32 13.67 -19.27
N ASP A 136 -24.43 12.54 -18.56
CA ASP A 136 -24.90 12.52 -17.18
C ASP A 136 -23.78 12.96 -16.23
N VAL A 137 -23.86 14.22 -15.78
CA VAL A 137 -22.88 14.82 -14.87
C VAL A 137 -23.36 14.73 -13.42
N LEU A 138 -22.62 13.96 -12.61
CA LEU A 138 -22.84 13.87 -11.16
C LEU A 138 -22.17 15.04 -10.40
N LEU A 139 -22.48 15.20 -9.11
CA LEU A 139 -21.78 16.19 -8.27
C LEU A 139 -20.29 15.83 -8.17
N PRO A 140 -19.38 16.83 -8.08
CA PRO A 140 -17.97 16.58 -7.81
C PRO A 140 -17.78 15.77 -6.52
N LEU A 141 -16.84 14.83 -6.54
CA LEU A 141 -16.62 13.83 -5.51
C LEU A 141 -15.14 13.80 -5.11
N ILE A 142 -14.88 13.90 -3.80
CA ILE A 142 -13.59 13.59 -3.18
C ILE A 142 -13.77 12.37 -2.28
N LEU A 143 -12.87 11.40 -2.37
CA LEU A 143 -12.88 10.22 -1.50
C LEU A 143 -11.58 10.14 -0.69
N ILE A 144 -11.73 9.88 0.61
CA ILE A 144 -10.66 9.89 1.62
C ILE A 144 -10.76 8.57 2.41
N PRO A 145 -10.05 7.51 1.99
CA PRO A 145 -10.13 6.22 2.65
C PRO A 145 -9.51 6.25 4.06
N THR A 146 -10.22 5.68 5.01
CA THR A 146 -9.73 5.41 6.39
C THR A 146 -9.43 3.91 6.61
N THR A 147 -9.62 3.10 5.56
CA THR A 147 -9.32 1.66 5.52
C THR A 147 -8.44 1.32 4.32
N ALA A 148 -7.52 0.37 4.49
CA ALA A 148 -6.64 -0.11 3.42
C ALA A 148 -7.05 -1.50 2.93
N GLY A 149 -8.13 -1.59 2.15
CA GLY A 149 -8.54 -2.84 1.49
C GLY A 149 -9.35 -2.67 0.22
N THR A 150 -10.41 -1.86 0.27
CA THR A 150 -11.42 -1.82 -0.80
C THR A 150 -10.93 -1.11 -2.06
N GLY A 151 -10.05 -0.12 -1.93
CA GLY A 151 -9.63 0.73 -3.06
C GLY A 151 -10.78 1.54 -3.69
N SER A 152 -11.93 1.65 -3.02
CA SER A 152 -13.15 2.26 -3.59
C SER A 152 -12.94 3.74 -3.98
N GLU A 153 -11.95 4.41 -3.39
CA GLU A 153 -11.53 5.76 -3.74
C GLU A 153 -11.01 5.91 -5.19
N VAL A 154 -10.79 4.81 -5.91
CA VAL A 154 -10.31 4.83 -7.31
C VAL A 154 -11.06 3.83 -8.19
N THR A 155 -12.27 3.40 -7.79
CA THR A 155 -13.04 2.41 -8.55
C THR A 155 -14.31 3.00 -9.14
N LYS A 156 -14.74 2.42 -10.27
CA LYS A 156 -16.03 2.70 -10.89
C LYS A 156 -17.19 1.89 -10.30
N VAL A 157 -16.96 1.17 -9.21
CA VAL A 157 -17.92 0.21 -8.61
C VAL A 157 -18.34 0.69 -7.22
N ALA A 158 -19.58 0.38 -6.84
CA ALA A 158 -20.09 0.49 -5.48
C ALA A 158 -21.01 -0.71 -5.17
N ILE A 159 -21.00 -1.18 -3.92
CA ILE A 159 -21.82 -2.32 -3.49
C ILE A 159 -22.72 -1.89 -2.32
N ILE A 160 -24.04 -1.98 -2.50
CA ILE A 160 -25.04 -1.62 -1.48
C ILE A 160 -25.84 -2.84 -1.06
N ALA A 161 -26.03 -3.05 0.23
CA ALA A 161 -26.81 -4.17 0.75
C ALA A 161 -28.33 -3.93 0.60
N ASP A 162 -29.06 -4.99 0.26
CA ASP A 162 -30.51 -5.12 0.36
C ASP A 162 -30.83 -6.14 1.46
N PRO A 163 -31.05 -5.69 2.72
CA PRO A 163 -31.32 -6.59 3.83
C PRO A 163 -32.64 -7.36 3.69
N GLU A 164 -33.62 -6.83 2.96
CA GLU A 164 -34.91 -7.51 2.77
C GLU A 164 -34.76 -8.75 1.90
N LYS A 165 -33.88 -8.67 0.89
CA LYS A 165 -33.58 -9.78 -0.02
C LYS A 165 -32.34 -10.60 0.37
N ASN A 166 -31.58 -10.20 1.39
CA ASN A 166 -30.29 -10.78 1.78
C ASN A 166 -29.26 -10.84 0.64
N ILE A 167 -29.27 -9.84 -0.24
CA ILE A 167 -28.35 -9.73 -1.38
C ILE A 167 -27.56 -8.42 -1.32
N LYS A 168 -26.51 -8.33 -2.13
CA LYS A 168 -25.79 -7.09 -2.39
C LYS A 168 -26.07 -6.64 -3.82
N LEU A 169 -26.46 -5.38 -3.99
CA LEU A 169 -26.74 -4.75 -5.26
C LEU A 169 -25.45 -4.12 -5.80
N PRO A 170 -24.95 -4.57 -6.96
CA PRO A 170 -23.79 -3.97 -7.61
C PRO A 170 -24.18 -2.76 -8.45
N PHE A 171 -23.35 -1.73 -8.39
CA PHE A 171 -23.43 -0.52 -9.21
C PHE A 171 -22.07 -0.31 -9.89
N ALA A 172 -22.06 -0.07 -11.19
CA ALA A 172 -20.84 0.22 -11.93
C ALA A 172 -21.05 1.36 -12.94
N GLU A 173 -20.47 2.54 -12.68
CA GLU A 173 -20.64 3.73 -13.52
C GLU A 173 -19.31 4.45 -13.69
N THR A 174 -19.03 4.94 -14.90
CA THR A 174 -17.78 5.68 -15.17
C THR A 174 -17.70 6.98 -14.34
N GLN A 175 -18.86 7.54 -13.99
CA GLN A 175 -19.01 8.74 -13.16
C GLN A 175 -18.70 8.49 -11.67
N PHE A 176 -18.47 7.25 -11.24
CA PHE A 176 -18.08 6.94 -9.86
C PHE A 176 -16.61 7.22 -9.55
N PHE A 177 -15.76 7.36 -10.56
CA PHE A 177 -14.41 7.81 -10.32
C PHE A 177 -14.43 9.21 -9.69
N PRO A 178 -13.87 9.40 -8.47
CA PRO A 178 -13.80 10.72 -7.89
C PRO A 178 -12.82 11.58 -8.67
N GLN A 179 -13.00 12.90 -8.64
CA GLN A 179 -12.04 13.82 -9.22
C GLN A 179 -10.74 13.88 -8.38
N LEU A 180 -10.82 13.56 -7.08
CA LEU A 180 -9.66 13.50 -6.19
C LEU A 180 -9.80 12.38 -5.14
N ALA A 181 -8.78 11.54 -5.04
CA ALA A 181 -8.58 10.59 -3.95
C ALA A 181 -7.42 11.04 -3.05
N ILE A 182 -7.64 11.09 -1.74
CA ILE A 182 -6.66 11.60 -0.76
C ILE A 182 -6.23 10.46 0.16
N LEU A 183 -5.01 9.97 -0.02
CA LEU A 183 -4.45 8.88 0.76
C LEU A 183 -3.57 9.41 1.90
N ASP A 184 -4.15 9.54 3.10
CA ASP A 184 -3.41 9.92 4.30
C ASP A 184 -3.28 8.73 5.27
N PRO A 185 -2.07 8.15 5.43
CA PRO A 185 -1.89 7.01 6.33
C PRO A 185 -2.22 7.31 7.79
N THR A 186 -2.19 8.57 8.22
CA THR A 186 -2.54 8.95 9.60
C THR A 186 -4.01 8.72 9.92
N LEU A 187 -4.87 8.63 8.90
CA LEU A 187 -6.30 8.34 9.05
C LEU A 187 -6.60 6.84 9.22
N THR A 188 -5.59 5.99 9.09
CA THR A 188 -5.73 4.51 9.16
C THR A 188 -5.15 3.92 10.45
N THR A 189 -4.48 4.71 11.29
CA THR A 189 -3.78 4.22 12.50
C THR A 189 -4.74 3.71 13.57
N SER A 190 -6.01 4.14 13.55
CA SER A 190 -7.07 3.70 14.44
C SER A 190 -7.61 2.31 14.11
N MET A 191 -7.29 1.75 12.93
CA MET A 191 -7.78 0.43 12.54
C MET A 191 -7.22 -0.66 13.46
N PRO A 192 -8.07 -1.50 14.07
CA PRO A 192 -7.59 -2.62 14.87
C PRO A 192 -6.85 -3.66 14.01
N PRO A 193 -5.96 -4.48 14.60
CA PRO A 193 -5.21 -5.50 13.86
C PRO A 193 -6.10 -6.44 13.03
N GLY A 194 -7.23 -6.90 13.59
CA GLY A 194 -8.17 -7.77 12.87
C GLY A 194 -8.75 -7.12 11.59
N LEU A 195 -9.12 -5.84 11.66
CA LEU A 195 -9.61 -5.11 10.50
C LEU A 195 -8.48 -4.86 9.49
N THR A 196 -7.28 -4.56 9.97
CA THR A 196 -6.07 -4.40 9.14
C THR A 196 -5.75 -5.68 8.37
N ALA A 197 -5.81 -6.83 9.05
CA ALA A 197 -5.60 -8.14 8.43
C ALA A 197 -6.66 -8.44 7.36
N ALA A 198 -7.94 -8.28 7.71
CA ALA A 198 -9.04 -8.57 6.79
C ALA A 198 -9.00 -7.67 5.53
N THR A 199 -8.80 -6.36 5.72
CA THR A 199 -8.72 -5.40 4.59
C THR A 199 -7.44 -5.55 3.77
N GLY A 200 -6.30 -5.88 4.39
CA GLY A 200 -5.10 -6.18 3.61
C GLY A 200 -5.22 -7.46 2.78
N MET A 201 -5.90 -8.49 3.29
CA MET A 201 -6.23 -9.69 2.52
C MET A 201 -7.23 -9.41 1.39
N ASP A 202 -8.13 -8.45 1.59
CA ASP A 202 -9.03 -7.94 0.55
C ASP A 202 -8.24 -7.34 -0.62
N ALA A 203 -7.31 -6.41 -0.33
CA ALA A 203 -6.43 -5.83 -1.34
C ALA A 203 -5.57 -6.87 -2.07
N LEU A 204 -5.06 -7.89 -1.35
CA LEU A 204 -4.33 -9.01 -1.97
C LEU A 204 -5.22 -9.82 -2.91
N THR A 205 -6.46 -10.07 -2.50
CA THR A 205 -7.45 -10.81 -3.30
C THR A 205 -7.79 -10.04 -4.57
N HIS A 206 -8.08 -8.73 -4.46
CA HIS A 206 -8.29 -7.84 -5.60
C HIS A 206 -7.15 -7.95 -6.62
N ALA A 207 -5.90 -7.85 -6.17
CA ALA A 207 -4.74 -7.95 -7.05
C ALA A 207 -4.62 -9.33 -7.71
N ILE A 208 -4.76 -10.41 -6.95
CA ILE A 208 -4.64 -11.78 -7.50
C ILE A 208 -5.76 -12.06 -8.51
N GLU A 209 -7.00 -11.72 -8.19
CA GLU A 209 -8.12 -11.95 -9.11
C GLU A 209 -8.04 -11.07 -10.35
N ALA A 210 -7.71 -9.78 -10.22
CA ALA A 210 -7.47 -8.92 -11.37
C ALA A 210 -6.36 -9.47 -12.27
N TYR A 211 -5.28 -10.01 -11.67
CA TYR A 211 -4.17 -10.60 -12.41
C TYR A 211 -4.56 -11.87 -13.15
N VAL A 212 -5.45 -12.71 -12.64
CA VAL A 212 -5.83 -13.97 -13.32
C VAL A 212 -7.16 -13.88 -14.08
N SER A 213 -7.81 -12.71 -14.06
CA SER A 213 -9.08 -12.46 -14.72
C SER A 213 -9.03 -12.72 -16.23
N ARG A 214 -10.18 -13.03 -16.82
CA ARG A 214 -10.38 -13.03 -18.27
C ARG A 214 -10.14 -11.66 -18.90
N GLU A 215 -10.36 -10.59 -18.14
CA GLU A 215 -10.15 -9.19 -18.56
C GLU A 215 -8.80 -8.64 -18.07
N ALA A 216 -7.85 -9.53 -17.72
CA ALA A 216 -6.50 -9.13 -17.36
C ALA A 216 -5.82 -8.37 -18.52
N GLN A 217 -5.12 -7.29 -18.19
CA GLN A 217 -4.46 -6.43 -19.17
C GLN A 217 -3.08 -5.97 -18.66
N PRO A 218 -2.14 -5.57 -19.53
CA PRO A 218 -0.76 -5.31 -19.13
C PRO A 218 -0.60 -4.24 -18.03
N ALA A 219 -1.45 -3.22 -18.04
CA ALA A 219 -1.42 -2.16 -17.04
C ALA A 219 -1.91 -2.65 -15.66
N SER A 220 -3.07 -3.33 -15.61
CA SER A 220 -3.58 -3.93 -14.37
C SER A 220 -2.66 -5.04 -13.86
N ASP A 221 -1.99 -5.76 -14.75
CA ASP A 221 -1.01 -6.79 -14.43
C ASP A 221 0.19 -6.24 -13.65
N ALA A 222 0.76 -5.14 -14.14
CA ALA A 222 1.89 -4.48 -13.48
C ALA A 222 1.50 -3.97 -12.08
N LEU A 223 0.30 -3.38 -11.96
CA LEU A 223 -0.25 -2.93 -10.69
C LEU A 223 -0.47 -4.09 -9.72
N ALA A 224 -1.15 -5.13 -10.17
CA ALA A 224 -1.48 -6.30 -9.37
C ALA A 224 -0.24 -7.00 -8.81
N LEU A 225 0.79 -7.24 -9.63
CA LEU A 225 2.03 -7.88 -9.16
C LEU A 225 2.78 -7.00 -8.15
N TYR A 226 2.76 -5.68 -8.32
CA TYR A 226 3.34 -4.77 -7.34
C TYR A 226 2.57 -4.80 -6.00
N VAL A 227 1.23 -4.85 -6.05
CA VAL A 227 0.39 -5.00 -4.87
C VAL A 227 0.68 -6.31 -4.15
N VAL A 228 0.72 -7.44 -4.86
CA VAL A 228 1.04 -8.76 -4.28
C VAL A 228 2.34 -8.71 -3.50
N ARG A 229 3.39 -8.13 -4.10
CA ARG A 229 4.69 -7.94 -3.43
C ARG A 229 4.56 -7.08 -2.18
N LEU A 230 3.95 -5.90 -2.31
CA LEU A 230 3.85 -4.91 -1.24
C LEU A 230 3.06 -5.43 -0.04
N VAL A 231 1.94 -6.12 -0.29
CA VAL A 231 1.11 -6.73 0.77
C VAL A 231 1.85 -7.88 1.46
N ASN A 232 2.51 -8.76 0.69
CA ASN A 232 3.30 -9.86 1.24
C ASN A 232 4.45 -9.36 2.15
N GLU A 233 5.06 -8.22 1.82
CA GLU A 233 6.13 -7.61 2.62
C GLU A 233 5.64 -6.84 3.84
N THR A 234 4.38 -6.38 3.87
CA THR A 234 3.96 -5.33 4.81
C THR A 234 2.80 -5.71 5.72
N LEU A 235 1.82 -6.50 5.24
CA LEU A 235 0.54 -6.68 5.93
C LEU A 235 0.69 -7.16 7.37
N LEU A 236 1.59 -8.13 7.58
CA LEU A 236 1.79 -8.71 8.88
C LEU A 236 2.39 -7.70 9.88
N ASP A 237 3.35 -6.89 9.44
CA ASP A 237 3.95 -5.85 10.27
C ASP A 237 2.99 -4.68 10.49
N ALA A 238 2.13 -4.35 9.53
CA ALA A 238 1.05 -3.37 9.72
C ALA A 238 0.06 -3.81 10.83
N CYS A 239 -0.16 -5.12 11.00
CA CYS A 239 -0.99 -5.65 12.09
C CYS A 239 -0.28 -5.59 13.45
N ARG A 240 1.04 -5.81 13.48
CA ARG A 240 1.86 -5.85 14.70
C ARG A 240 2.22 -4.46 15.21
N GLU A 241 2.45 -3.52 14.31
CA GLU A 241 2.81 -2.14 14.59
C GLU A 241 1.73 -1.18 14.03
N PRO A 242 0.52 -1.16 14.62
CA PRO A 242 -0.62 -0.45 14.06
C PRO A 242 -0.46 1.07 13.98
N ALA A 243 0.52 1.65 14.67
CA ALA A 243 0.83 3.08 14.62
C ALA A 243 1.94 3.43 13.62
N ASN A 244 2.60 2.44 13.01
CA ASN A 244 3.71 2.67 12.09
C ASN A 244 3.20 3.19 10.74
N LEU A 245 3.42 4.49 10.49
CA LEU A 245 2.93 5.19 9.31
C LEU A 245 3.52 4.65 7.99
N GLU A 246 4.71 4.05 8.03
CA GLU A 246 5.29 3.43 6.84
C GLU A 246 4.47 2.20 6.43
N PHE A 247 4.18 1.30 7.38
CA PHE A 247 3.38 0.10 7.11
C PHE A 247 1.94 0.45 6.75
N ARG A 248 1.34 1.43 7.45
CA ARG A 248 0.02 1.97 7.09
C ARG A 248 0.00 2.56 5.70
N GLY A 249 0.97 3.38 5.35
CA GLY A 249 1.08 4.02 4.04
C GLY A 249 1.28 3.01 2.91
N ARG A 250 2.15 2.03 3.11
CA ARG A 250 2.36 0.92 2.16
C ARG A 250 1.07 0.11 1.93
N MET A 251 0.34 -0.22 2.99
CA MET A 251 -0.95 -0.91 2.86
C MET A 251 -2.01 -0.04 2.18
N LEU A 252 -2.08 1.25 2.49
CA LEU A 252 -3.03 2.19 1.88
C LEU A 252 -2.76 2.35 0.37
N VAL A 253 -1.50 2.50 -0.02
CA VAL A 253 -1.08 2.51 -1.42
C VAL A 253 -1.37 1.16 -2.08
N ALA A 254 -1.10 0.03 -1.42
CA ALA A 254 -1.42 -1.29 -1.95
C ALA A 254 -2.93 -1.44 -2.24
N SER A 255 -3.79 -0.99 -1.32
CA SER A 255 -5.24 -0.99 -1.50
C SER A 255 -5.68 -0.11 -2.68
N CYS A 256 -5.13 1.09 -2.80
CA CYS A 256 -5.47 2.00 -3.89
C CYS A 256 -5.06 1.41 -5.24
N LEU A 257 -3.83 0.90 -5.36
CA LEU A 257 -3.34 0.28 -6.60
C LEU A 257 -4.09 -1.02 -6.94
N ALA A 258 -4.55 -1.77 -5.92
CA ALA A 258 -5.43 -2.92 -6.12
C ALA A 258 -6.75 -2.46 -6.74
N GLY A 259 -7.33 -1.37 -6.23
CA GLY A 259 -8.49 -0.67 -6.80
C GLY A 259 -8.30 -0.31 -8.28
N MET A 260 -7.17 0.31 -8.61
CA MET A 260 -6.82 0.65 -9.99
C MET A 260 -6.65 -0.57 -10.90
N ALA A 261 -6.24 -1.72 -10.36
CA ALA A 261 -6.12 -2.95 -11.14
C ALA A 261 -7.50 -3.62 -11.39
N PHE A 262 -8.26 -3.87 -10.33
CA PHE A 262 -9.53 -4.61 -10.45
C PHE A 262 -10.64 -3.76 -11.06
N THR A 263 -10.61 -2.43 -10.96
CA THR A 263 -11.60 -1.59 -11.65
C THR A 263 -11.52 -1.70 -13.18
N GLN A 264 -10.41 -2.24 -13.71
CA GLN A 264 -10.18 -2.46 -15.13
C GLN A 264 -10.42 -3.92 -15.51
N SER A 265 -9.86 -4.85 -14.73
CA SER A 265 -9.89 -6.29 -15.03
C SER A 265 -10.98 -7.06 -14.29
N MET A 266 -11.80 -6.37 -13.49
CA MET A 266 -12.79 -6.97 -12.59
C MET A 266 -12.18 -7.97 -11.59
N VAL A 267 -13.06 -8.68 -10.88
CA VAL A 267 -12.76 -9.72 -9.88
C VAL A 267 -13.48 -11.01 -10.25
N GLY A 268 -13.16 -12.12 -9.57
CA GLY A 268 -13.59 -13.45 -9.97
C GLY A 268 -14.39 -14.20 -8.89
N MET A 269 -14.22 -15.52 -8.89
CA MET A 269 -14.98 -16.44 -8.05
C MET A 269 -14.77 -16.21 -6.55
N VAL A 270 -13.64 -15.64 -6.10
CA VAL A 270 -13.44 -15.31 -4.69
C VAL A 270 -14.47 -14.27 -4.25
N HIS A 271 -14.58 -13.16 -4.99
CA HIS A 271 -15.54 -12.11 -4.66
C HIS A 271 -16.99 -12.60 -4.77
N GLY A 272 -17.34 -13.37 -5.80
CA GLY A 272 -18.70 -13.89 -5.95
C GLY A 272 -19.14 -14.76 -4.78
N ILE A 273 -18.26 -15.64 -4.28
CA ILE A 273 -18.54 -16.43 -3.06
C ILE A 273 -18.60 -15.51 -1.83
N SER A 274 -17.68 -14.56 -1.70
CA SER A 274 -17.60 -13.67 -0.54
C SER A 274 -18.78 -12.70 -0.42
N HIS A 275 -19.32 -12.21 -1.54
CA HIS A 275 -20.54 -11.41 -1.57
C HIS A 275 -21.73 -12.21 -1.05
N ALA A 276 -21.88 -13.46 -1.52
CA ALA A 276 -22.93 -14.35 -1.05
C ALA A 276 -22.80 -14.69 0.45
N LEU A 277 -21.59 -15.01 0.93
CA LEU A 277 -21.32 -15.22 2.35
C LEU A 277 -21.65 -13.96 3.19
N GLY A 278 -21.30 -12.78 2.69
CA GLY A 278 -21.62 -11.51 3.35
C GLY A 278 -23.11 -11.18 3.35
N GLY A 279 -23.85 -11.56 2.30
CA GLY A 279 -25.32 -11.38 2.23
C GLY A 279 -26.07 -12.32 3.17
N VAL A 280 -25.70 -13.60 3.17
CA VAL A 280 -26.45 -14.68 3.86
C VAL A 280 -26.05 -14.87 5.32
N TYR A 281 -24.76 -14.72 5.62
CA TYR A 281 -24.17 -14.97 6.95
C TYR A 281 -23.57 -13.72 7.59
N HIS A 282 -23.58 -12.57 6.90
CA HIS A 282 -23.01 -11.31 7.39
C HIS A 282 -21.52 -11.41 7.76
N ILE A 283 -20.79 -12.34 7.11
CA ILE A 283 -19.34 -12.44 7.25
C ILE A 283 -18.70 -11.16 6.69
N PRO A 284 -17.78 -10.51 7.42
CA PRO A 284 -17.06 -9.35 6.91
C PRO A 284 -16.36 -9.66 5.58
N HIS A 285 -16.48 -8.77 4.60
CA HIS A 285 -16.05 -9.00 3.21
C HIS A 285 -14.58 -9.45 3.10
N GLY A 286 -13.64 -8.69 3.67
CA GLY A 286 -12.22 -9.02 3.63
C GLY A 286 -11.88 -10.36 4.31
N LEU A 287 -12.64 -10.75 5.35
CA LEU A 287 -12.48 -12.06 5.98
C LEU A 287 -12.98 -13.19 5.05
N ALA A 288 -14.13 -13.02 4.41
CA ALA A 288 -14.63 -13.98 3.44
C ALA A 288 -13.63 -14.17 2.28
N ASN A 289 -13.12 -13.07 1.72
CA ASN A 289 -12.09 -13.09 0.68
C ASN A 289 -10.82 -13.83 1.14
N ALA A 290 -10.33 -13.52 2.35
CA ALA A 290 -9.16 -14.17 2.94
C ALA A 290 -9.32 -15.70 3.03
N LEU A 291 -10.48 -16.18 3.46
CA LEU A 291 -10.77 -17.62 3.60
C LEU A 291 -10.91 -18.32 2.25
N VAL A 292 -11.60 -17.69 1.30
CA VAL A 292 -11.97 -18.31 0.02
C VAL A 292 -10.78 -18.35 -0.96
N LEU A 293 -9.91 -17.33 -0.93
CA LEU A 293 -8.81 -17.14 -1.89
C LEU A 293 -7.95 -18.40 -2.13
N PRO A 294 -7.38 -19.09 -1.12
CA PRO A 294 -6.52 -20.25 -1.36
C PRO A 294 -7.22 -21.41 -2.08
N GLU A 295 -8.52 -21.59 -1.83
CA GLU A 295 -9.30 -22.68 -2.42
C GLU A 295 -9.69 -22.38 -3.86
N VAL A 296 -10.07 -21.13 -4.16
CA VAL A 296 -10.32 -20.69 -5.54
C VAL A 296 -9.04 -20.71 -6.37
N MET A 297 -7.88 -20.34 -5.80
CA MET A 297 -6.60 -20.48 -6.51
C MET A 297 -6.29 -21.93 -6.87
N ASN A 298 -6.57 -22.89 -5.98
CA ASN A 298 -6.43 -24.32 -6.31
C ASN A 298 -7.40 -24.75 -7.41
N TYR A 299 -8.63 -24.23 -7.38
CA TYR A 299 -9.62 -24.49 -8.42
C TYR A 299 -9.20 -23.93 -9.79
N ASN A 300 -8.68 -22.72 -9.84
CA ASN A 300 -8.21 -22.06 -11.07
C ASN A 300 -6.82 -22.55 -11.54
N MET A 301 -6.09 -23.27 -10.68
CA MET A 301 -4.72 -23.77 -10.93
C MET A 301 -4.51 -24.44 -12.29
N PRO A 302 -5.42 -25.33 -12.79
CA PRO A 302 -5.22 -25.98 -14.08
C PRO A 302 -5.22 -25.01 -15.26
N THR A 303 -5.91 -23.87 -15.14
CA THR A 303 -6.04 -22.86 -16.20
C THR A 303 -4.98 -21.77 -16.07
N CYS A 304 -4.57 -21.41 -14.84
CA CYS A 304 -3.79 -20.20 -14.56
C CYS A 304 -2.43 -20.46 -13.92
N SER A 305 -1.89 -21.69 -14.02
CA SER A 305 -0.63 -22.08 -13.36
C SER A 305 0.53 -21.11 -13.61
N ARG A 306 0.72 -20.65 -14.85
CA ARG A 306 1.78 -19.67 -15.18
C ARG A 306 1.60 -18.33 -14.47
N ARG A 307 0.38 -17.82 -14.40
CA ARG A 307 0.07 -16.54 -13.75
C ARG A 307 0.20 -16.64 -12.23
N TYR A 308 -0.20 -17.78 -11.66
CA TYR A 308 0.06 -18.06 -10.24
C TYR A 308 1.55 -18.27 -9.91
N ALA A 309 2.34 -18.75 -10.87
CA ALA A 309 3.79 -18.79 -10.73
C ALA A 309 4.41 -17.38 -10.71
N ASP A 310 3.92 -16.46 -11.55
CA ASP A 310 4.32 -15.05 -11.51
C ASP A 310 3.93 -14.39 -10.17
N ILE A 311 2.78 -14.77 -9.57
CA ILE A 311 2.40 -14.38 -8.21
C ILE A 311 3.39 -14.93 -7.18
N ALA A 312 3.83 -16.19 -7.30
CA ALA A 312 4.84 -16.76 -6.41
C ALA A 312 6.16 -15.98 -6.45
N GLU A 313 6.58 -15.57 -7.65
CA GLU A 313 7.74 -14.71 -7.85
C GLU A 313 7.54 -13.33 -7.21
N ALA A 314 6.37 -12.70 -7.40
CA ALA A 314 6.04 -11.42 -6.78
C ALA A 314 6.03 -11.49 -5.23
N MET A 315 5.61 -12.63 -4.67
CA MET A 315 5.67 -12.93 -3.23
C MET A 315 7.10 -13.28 -2.75
N ARG A 316 8.11 -13.27 -3.65
CA ARG A 316 9.51 -13.60 -3.36
C ARG A 316 9.69 -14.99 -2.73
N ILE A 317 8.95 -15.97 -3.23
CA ILE A 317 9.05 -17.35 -2.74
C ILE A 317 10.30 -18.00 -3.37
N GLU A 318 11.28 -18.35 -2.54
CA GLU A 318 12.42 -19.15 -2.94
C GLU A 318 12.08 -20.64 -2.84
N LEU A 319 12.07 -21.36 -3.98
CA LEU A 319 11.87 -22.80 -3.97
C LEU A 319 13.14 -23.54 -3.49
N PRO A 320 13.02 -24.63 -2.70
CA PRO A 320 14.16 -25.43 -2.29
C PRO A 320 14.99 -25.93 -3.47
N LYS A 321 16.32 -25.96 -3.28
CA LYS A 321 17.32 -26.37 -4.29
C LYS A 321 17.01 -27.67 -5.05
N PRO A 322 16.34 -28.73 -4.55
CA PRO A 322 16.04 -29.91 -5.37
C PRO A 322 15.24 -29.61 -6.65
N VAL A 323 14.33 -28.62 -6.61
CA VAL A 323 13.55 -28.19 -7.78
C VAL A 323 14.42 -27.37 -8.75
N ALA A 324 15.29 -26.51 -8.22
CA ALA A 324 16.30 -25.78 -9.00
C ALA A 324 17.42 -26.70 -9.53
N THR A 325 17.69 -27.82 -8.87
CA THR A 325 18.70 -28.82 -9.26
C THR A 325 18.20 -29.64 -10.43
N ALA A 326 16.89 -29.91 -10.53
CA ALA A 326 16.30 -30.47 -11.74
C ALA A 326 16.54 -29.53 -12.94
N LYS A 327 16.29 -28.22 -12.75
CA LYS A 327 16.57 -27.18 -13.77
C LYS A 327 18.05 -27.14 -14.17
N ASN A 328 18.97 -27.15 -13.20
CA ASN A 328 20.41 -27.14 -13.45
C ASN A 328 20.95 -28.45 -14.06
N LEU A 329 20.42 -29.62 -13.67
CA LEU A 329 20.78 -30.92 -14.26
C LEU A 329 20.34 -31.02 -15.73
N LEU A 330 19.23 -30.38 -16.07
CA LEU A 330 18.71 -30.32 -17.43
C LEU A 330 19.51 -29.33 -18.31
N ASP A 331 19.99 -28.22 -17.75
CA ASP A 331 20.89 -27.27 -18.44
C ASP A 331 22.33 -27.81 -18.60
N LEU A 332 22.82 -28.63 -17.66
CA LEU A 332 24.12 -29.31 -17.73
C LEU A 332 24.16 -30.48 -18.72
N ALA A 333 23.00 -31.07 -19.04
CA ALA A 333 22.87 -32.10 -20.07
C ALA A 333 22.85 -31.46 -21.47
N GLY A 334 23.99 -30.92 -21.90
CA GLY A 334 24.16 -30.28 -23.20
C GLY A 334 23.78 -31.20 -24.37
N PHE A 335 22.59 -31.02 -24.94
CA PHE A 335 22.14 -31.72 -26.14
C PHE A 335 21.92 -30.77 -27.31
N ARG A 336 22.96 -30.67 -28.15
CA ARG A 336 22.83 -30.37 -29.58
C ARG A 336 22.00 -31.48 -30.26
N LYS A 337 20.68 -31.30 -30.39
CA LYS A 337 19.83 -31.88 -31.46
C LYS A 337 18.40 -31.29 -31.36
N ILE A 338 18.13 -30.31 -32.23
CA ILE A 338 16.92 -29.50 -32.28
C ILE A 338 15.84 -30.25 -33.08
N GLY A 339 14.70 -30.51 -32.45
CA GLY A 339 13.53 -31.14 -33.09
C GLY A 339 12.64 -31.87 -32.09
N ALA A 340 13.20 -32.77 -31.27
CA ALA A 340 12.46 -33.58 -30.30
C ALA A 340 12.55 -33.09 -28.84
N LEU A 341 13.39 -32.08 -28.57
CA LEU A 341 13.65 -31.54 -27.22
C LEU A 341 12.77 -30.32 -26.86
N VAL A 342 12.10 -29.71 -27.83
CA VAL A 342 11.19 -28.58 -27.59
C VAL A 342 10.01 -29.01 -26.71
N ASP A 343 9.51 -30.24 -26.89
CA ASP A 343 8.41 -30.78 -26.08
C ASP A 343 8.85 -31.14 -24.66
N LYS A 344 10.07 -31.65 -24.45
CA LYS A 344 10.56 -31.95 -23.09
C LYS A 344 10.85 -30.68 -22.30
N GLY A 345 11.43 -29.65 -22.92
CA GLY A 345 11.68 -28.36 -22.28
C GLY A 345 10.37 -27.67 -21.84
N ARG A 346 9.32 -27.74 -22.67
CA ARG A 346 7.98 -27.27 -22.32
C ARG A 346 7.37 -28.04 -21.14
N LEU A 347 7.50 -29.36 -21.12
CA LEU A 347 6.99 -30.20 -20.04
C LEU A 347 7.66 -29.88 -18.69
N ILE A 348 8.97 -29.63 -18.71
CA ILE A 348 9.75 -29.26 -17.52
C ILE A 348 9.30 -27.88 -17.01
N ASP A 349 9.16 -26.89 -17.91
CA ASP A 349 8.67 -25.55 -17.55
C ASP A 349 7.27 -25.62 -16.92
N GLU A 350 6.35 -26.39 -17.50
CA GLU A 350 5.00 -26.58 -16.94
C GLU A 350 5.01 -27.19 -15.53
N VAL A 351 5.87 -28.19 -15.28
CA VAL A 351 6.00 -28.79 -13.95
C VAL A 351 6.56 -27.80 -12.94
N VAL A 352 7.58 -27.02 -13.31
CA VAL A 352 8.18 -26.00 -12.44
C VAL A 352 7.15 -24.90 -12.14
N ARG A 353 6.46 -24.38 -13.17
CA ARG A 353 5.40 -23.37 -13.01
C ARG A 353 4.27 -23.86 -12.13
N MET A 354 3.87 -25.13 -12.27
CA MET A 354 2.86 -25.73 -11.38
C MET A 354 3.35 -25.82 -9.93
N ALA A 355 4.64 -26.09 -9.70
CA ALA A 355 5.22 -26.10 -8.35
C ALA A 355 5.28 -24.69 -7.74
N GLU A 356 5.72 -23.68 -8.51
CA GLU A 356 5.71 -22.27 -8.11
C GLU A 356 4.29 -21.80 -7.77
N ALA A 357 3.32 -22.10 -8.62
CA ALA A 357 1.92 -21.76 -8.40
C ALA A 357 1.33 -22.39 -7.11
N ARG A 358 1.66 -23.65 -6.83
CA ARG A 358 1.28 -24.30 -5.55
C ARG A 358 1.96 -23.63 -4.36
N ALA A 359 3.20 -23.17 -4.52
CA ALA A 359 3.92 -22.46 -3.47
C ALA A 359 3.26 -21.12 -3.12
N ALA A 360 2.74 -20.38 -4.10
CA ALA A 360 1.93 -19.18 -3.86
C ALA A 360 0.71 -19.47 -2.96
N VAL A 361 -0.04 -20.53 -3.26
CA VAL A 361 -1.19 -20.94 -2.43
C VAL A 361 -0.77 -21.28 -1.00
N LEU A 362 0.34 -21.99 -0.84
CA LEU A 362 0.88 -22.33 0.48
C LEU A 362 1.33 -21.08 1.26
N ARG A 363 1.97 -20.12 0.59
CA ARG A 363 2.38 -18.85 1.20
C ARG A 363 1.18 -18.03 1.67
N ILE A 364 0.09 -18.02 0.92
CA ILE A 364 -1.15 -17.35 1.35
C ILE A 364 -1.75 -18.05 2.57
N ARG A 365 -1.80 -19.39 2.60
CA ARG A 365 -2.23 -20.14 3.79
C ARG A 365 -1.35 -19.89 5.01
N GLU A 366 -0.03 -19.79 4.81
CA GLU A 366 0.91 -19.43 5.86
C GLU A 366 0.64 -18.01 6.38
N LEU A 367 0.48 -17.04 5.48
CA LEU A 367 0.14 -15.66 5.84
C LEU A 367 -1.17 -15.60 6.64
N LEU A 368 -2.22 -16.33 6.22
CA LEU A 368 -3.46 -16.45 7.01
C LEU A 368 -3.20 -17.01 8.41
N GLY A 369 -2.40 -18.06 8.52
CA GLY A 369 -2.00 -18.64 9.81
C GLY A 369 -1.23 -17.65 10.69
N GLN A 370 -0.38 -16.81 10.10
CA GLN A 370 0.35 -15.74 10.80
C GLN A 370 -0.61 -14.62 11.25
N LEU A 371 -1.55 -14.22 10.39
CA LEU A 371 -2.59 -13.22 10.70
C LEU A 371 -3.57 -13.72 11.77
N ALA A 372 -3.89 -15.00 11.80
CA ALA A 372 -4.66 -15.60 12.89
C ALA A 372 -3.94 -15.44 14.24
N THR A 373 -2.61 -15.58 14.26
CA THR A 373 -1.80 -15.40 15.47
C THR A 373 -1.74 -13.94 15.91
N VAL A 374 -1.47 -12.99 15.00
CA VAL A 374 -1.22 -11.58 15.39
C VAL A 374 -2.47 -10.71 15.44
N ALA A 375 -3.53 -11.11 14.75
CA ALA A 375 -4.73 -10.30 14.55
C ALA A 375 -6.04 -11.06 14.85
N ALA A 376 -5.95 -12.29 15.39
CA ALA A 376 -7.10 -13.16 15.70
C ALA A 376 -8.04 -13.40 14.49
N LEU A 377 -7.49 -13.36 13.27
CA LEU A 377 -8.25 -13.60 12.05
C LEU A 377 -8.77 -15.05 12.01
N PRO A 378 -10.09 -15.29 11.83
CA PRO A 378 -10.61 -16.64 11.67
C PRO A 378 -10.01 -17.38 10.46
N LEU A 379 -9.84 -18.70 10.60
CA LEU A 379 -9.22 -19.56 9.56
C LEU A 379 -10.19 -20.52 8.86
N ASN A 380 -11.46 -20.53 9.26
CA ASN A 380 -12.52 -21.34 8.64
C ASN A 380 -13.88 -20.68 8.85
N LEU A 381 -14.90 -21.17 8.13
CA LEU A 381 -16.23 -20.58 8.16
C LEU A 381 -16.92 -20.72 9.53
N MET A 382 -16.69 -21.81 10.26
CA MET A 382 -17.24 -21.98 11.62
C MET A 382 -16.73 -20.92 12.58
N ASN A 383 -15.42 -20.68 12.59
CA ASN A 383 -14.80 -19.64 13.42
C ASN A 383 -15.18 -18.23 12.95
N ALA A 384 -15.66 -18.09 11.71
CA ALA A 384 -16.20 -16.84 11.17
C ALA A 384 -17.70 -16.64 11.45
N GLY A 385 -18.35 -17.56 12.18
CA GLY A 385 -19.75 -17.44 12.62
C GLY A 385 -20.78 -18.22 11.80
N VAL A 386 -20.35 -19.12 10.88
CA VAL A 386 -21.26 -20.03 10.18
C VAL A 386 -21.64 -21.20 11.07
N ASP A 387 -22.92 -21.58 11.06
CA ASP A 387 -23.47 -22.69 11.84
C ASP A 387 -22.83 -24.05 11.50
N ALA A 388 -22.85 -24.98 12.47
CA ALA A 388 -22.15 -26.25 12.38
C ALA A 388 -22.76 -27.22 11.36
N ASP A 389 -24.04 -27.09 11.05
CA ASP A 389 -24.77 -27.87 10.04
C ASP A 389 -24.71 -27.26 8.63
N PHE A 390 -24.23 -26.02 8.53
CA PHE A 390 -24.12 -25.23 7.31
C PHE A 390 -25.44 -25.15 6.54
N ALA A 391 -26.54 -24.93 7.26
CA ALA A 391 -27.91 -25.09 6.79
C ALA A 391 -28.26 -24.22 5.57
N LYS A 392 -27.66 -23.03 5.43
CA LYS A 392 -27.90 -22.11 4.30
C LYS A 392 -26.92 -22.29 3.14
N LEU A 393 -26.21 -23.42 3.05
CA LEU A 393 -25.23 -23.66 1.98
C LEU A 393 -25.84 -23.44 0.58
N ASP A 394 -27.00 -24.02 0.31
CA ASP A 394 -27.62 -23.94 -1.02
C ASP A 394 -27.97 -22.49 -1.39
N LEU A 395 -28.42 -21.70 -0.42
CA LEU A 395 -28.68 -20.26 -0.61
C LEU A 395 -27.41 -19.49 -0.94
N VAL A 396 -26.28 -19.81 -0.29
CA VAL A 396 -24.98 -19.18 -0.62
C VAL A 396 -24.52 -19.57 -2.02
N VAL A 397 -24.68 -20.84 -2.40
CA VAL A 397 -24.31 -21.32 -3.75
C VAL A 397 -25.14 -20.60 -4.81
N GLU A 398 -26.46 -20.53 -4.62
CA GLU A 398 -27.37 -19.84 -5.55
C GLU A 398 -27.00 -18.36 -5.66
N ALA A 399 -26.85 -17.65 -4.54
CA ALA A 399 -26.49 -16.24 -4.54
C ALA A 399 -25.11 -15.99 -5.19
N ALA A 400 -24.12 -16.85 -4.95
CA ALA A 400 -22.79 -16.73 -5.55
C ALA A 400 -22.84 -16.91 -7.07
N MET A 401 -23.61 -17.87 -7.57
CA MET A 401 -23.76 -18.12 -9.01
C MET A 401 -24.49 -16.99 -9.75
N MET A 402 -25.28 -16.18 -9.02
CA MET A 402 -25.94 -14.99 -9.56
C MET A 402 -25.06 -13.73 -9.53
N ASP A 403 -23.87 -13.79 -8.93
CA ASP A 403 -22.96 -12.66 -8.85
C ASP A 403 -22.21 -12.45 -10.18
N GLY A 404 -22.23 -11.22 -10.69
CA GLY A 404 -21.59 -10.86 -11.97
C GLY A 404 -20.08 -11.08 -12.01
N SER A 405 -19.40 -11.09 -10.86
CA SER A 405 -17.96 -11.39 -10.79
C SER A 405 -17.60 -12.78 -11.30
N MET A 406 -18.53 -13.75 -11.23
CA MET A 406 -18.30 -15.12 -11.72
C MET A 406 -17.95 -15.16 -13.21
N LEU A 407 -18.41 -14.19 -14.00
CA LEU A 407 -18.18 -14.11 -15.46
C LEU A 407 -16.70 -13.91 -15.82
N TYR A 408 -15.96 -13.22 -14.96
CA TYR A 408 -14.56 -12.84 -15.21
C TYR A 408 -13.56 -13.84 -14.65
N ASN A 409 -14.02 -14.87 -13.92
CA ASN A 409 -13.15 -15.92 -13.41
C ASN A 409 -12.51 -16.68 -14.60
N PRO A 410 -11.19 -16.97 -14.58
CA PRO A 410 -10.51 -17.58 -15.71
C PRO A 410 -11.05 -18.97 -16.09
N ARG A 411 -11.59 -19.70 -15.12
CA ARG A 411 -12.18 -21.02 -15.30
C ARG A 411 -13.71 -20.93 -15.15
N ASP A 412 -14.46 -21.59 -16.01
CA ASP A 412 -15.93 -21.59 -15.92
C ASP A 412 -16.40 -22.20 -14.60
N VAL A 413 -17.19 -21.43 -13.85
CA VAL A 413 -17.65 -21.77 -12.50
C VAL A 413 -18.94 -22.58 -12.57
N THR A 414 -19.06 -23.61 -11.71
CA THR A 414 -20.31 -24.39 -11.56
C THR A 414 -20.78 -24.42 -10.10
N SER A 415 -22.09 -24.59 -9.89
CA SER A 415 -22.69 -24.69 -8.56
C SER A 415 -22.06 -25.80 -7.72
N GLU A 416 -21.73 -26.95 -8.32
CA GLU A 416 -21.06 -28.06 -7.63
C GLU A 416 -19.67 -27.66 -7.14
N SER A 417 -18.91 -26.89 -7.94
CA SER A 417 -17.57 -26.44 -7.57
C SER A 417 -17.60 -25.41 -6.43
N VAL A 418 -18.55 -24.47 -6.47
CA VAL A 418 -18.79 -23.51 -5.38
C VAL A 418 -19.16 -24.25 -4.09
N GLY A 419 -20.13 -25.18 -4.18
CA GLY A 419 -20.55 -25.99 -3.03
C GLY A 419 -19.43 -26.84 -2.44
N ALA A 420 -18.57 -27.42 -3.27
CA ALA A 420 -17.41 -28.19 -2.82
C ALA A 420 -16.38 -27.32 -2.08
N ILE A 421 -16.09 -26.12 -2.58
CA ILE A 421 -15.19 -25.16 -1.93
C ILE A 421 -15.77 -24.74 -0.57
N LEU A 422 -17.04 -24.35 -0.52
CA LEU A 422 -17.71 -23.94 0.72
C LEU A 422 -17.68 -25.06 1.78
N LYS A 423 -18.05 -26.29 1.41
CA LYS A 423 -17.99 -27.45 2.32
C LYS A 423 -16.58 -27.70 2.86
N LYS A 424 -15.56 -27.51 2.02
CA LYS A 424 -14.15 -27.62 2.43
C LYS A 424 -13.76 -26.52 3.41
N LEU A 425 -14.11 -25.27 3.12
CA LEU A 425 -13.82 -24.10 3.99
C LEU A 425 -14.52 -24.19 5.35
N HIS A 426 -15.69 -24.82 5.39
CA HIS A 426 -16.41 -25.10 6.61
C HIS A 426 -15.76 -26.24 7.40
N SER A 427 -15.56 -27.41 6.79
CA SER A 427 -15.07 -28.61 7.48
C SER A 427 -13.60 -28.56 7.90
N GLN A 428 -12.76 -27.74 7.24
CA GLN A 428 -11.33 -27.67 7.55
C GLN A 428 -11.04 -27.20 8.98
N ARG A 429 -9.93 -27.70 9.53
CA ARG A 429 -9.40 -27.33 10.85
C ARG A 429 -7.93 -26.87 10.75
N PRO A 430 -7.65 -25.80 9.99
CA PRO A 430 -6.30 -25.23 9.94
C PRO A 430 -5.92 -24.69 11.32
N SER A 431 -4.63 -24.82 11.64
CA SER A 431 -4.06 -24.28 12.87
C SER A 431 -3.36 -22.95 12.61
N PRO A 432 -3.39 -22.01 13.57
CA PRO A 432 -2.54 -20.82 13.51
C PRO A 432 -1.08 -21.22 13.31
N VAL A 433 -0.37 -20.44 12.51
CA VAL A 433 1.05 -20.63 12.27
C VAL A 433 1.79 -19.67 13.18
N SER A 434 2.73 -20.19 13.96
CA SER A 434 3.63 -19.33 14.72
C SER A 434 4.40 -18.48 13.73
N TYR A 435 4.21 -17.17 13.83
CA TYR A 435 5.08 -16.25 13.17
C TYR A 435 6.34 -16.14 14.01
N LEU A 436 7.40 -16.80 13.57
CA LEU A 436 8.72 -16.29 13.86
C LEU A 436 8.87 -15.08 12.93
N PRO A 437 9.17 -13.87 13.44
CA PRO A 437 9.63 -12.83 12.55
C PRO A 437 10.70 -13.45 11.64
N PRO A 438 10.79 -13.05 10.36
CA PRO A 438 12.04 -13.30 9.65
C PRO A 438 13.13 -12.88 10.64
N ILE A 439 14.21 -13.66 10.73
CA ILE A 439 15.38 -13.19 11.45
C ILE A 439 15.75 -11.91 10.73
N SER A 440 15.18 -10.81 11.21
CA SER A 440 15.69 -9.53 10.98
C SER A 440 17.10 -9.63 11.55
N ALA A 441 17.99 -8.84 10.99
CA ALA A 441 19.07 -8.30 11.78
C ALA A 441 18.54 -7.45 12.99
N SER A 442 17.39 -7.81 13.60
CA SER A 442 16.70 -7.14 14.71
C SER A 442 16.12 -8.13 15.74
N ALA A 443 16.70 -9.32 15.91
CA ALA A 443 16.64 -10.05 17.19
C ALA A 443 17.54 -9.38 18.26
N ALA A 444 17.48 -8.05 18.38
CA ALA A 444 18.26 -7.26 19.33
C ALA A 444 17.45 -6.07 19.86
N SER A 445 16.26 -6.36 20.39
CA SER A 445 15.56 -5.55 21.39
C SER A 445 14.45 -6.44 21.95
N ALA A 446 14.47 -6.93 23.19
CA ALA A 446 14.87 -6.28 24.42
C ALA A 446 15.53 -7.27 25.39
N ASP A 447 16.26 -6.71 26.35
CA ASP A 447 17.04 -7.37 27.40
C ASP A 447 18.35 -8.04 26.97
N SER A 448 19.22 -7.25 26.33
CA SER A 448 20.61 -7.23 26.76
C SER A 448 21.23 -5.86 26.49
N THR A 449 21.85 -5.30 27.51
CA THR A 449 22.87 -4.27 27.44
C THR A 449 24.06 -4.79 26.62
N LYS A 450 23.95 -4.77 25.29
CA LYS A 450 25.11 -4.80 24.37
C LYS A 450 24.88 -3.81 23.25
N GLU A 451 25.57 -2.68 23.36
CA GLU A 451 25.69 -1.62 22.37
C GLU A 451 25.95 -2.21 20.97
N LYS A 452 25.24 -1.71 19.94
CA LYS A 452 25.76 -1.74 18.58
C LYS A 452 27.16 -1.14 18.65
N ALA A 453 28.18 -1.83 18.13
CA ALA A 453 29.50 -1.25 17.99
C ALA A 453 29.36 0.04 17.17
N ARG A 454 29.55 1.17 17.85
CA ARG A 454 29.48 2.50 17.23
C ARG A 454 30.62 2.61 16.23
N VAL A 455 30.40 3.26 15.09
CA VAL A 455 31.51 3.53 14.14
C VAL A 455 32.51 4.47 14.79
N PHE A 456 32.00 5.45 15.55
CA PHE A 456 32.80 6.38 16.32
C PHE A 456 32.67 6.07 17.81
N GLU A 457 33.80 5.80 18.46
CA GLU A 457 33.84 5.50 19.90
C GLU A 457 33.61 6.77 20.74
N ASP A 458 34.22 7.89 20.33
CA ASP A 458 34.11 9.18 20.98
C ASP A 458 34.15 10.36 19.99
N SER A 459 34.03 11.59 20.50
CA SER A 459 34.09 12.81 19.69
C SER A 459 35.46 13.05 19.07
N THR A 460 36.54 12.54 19.68
CA THR A 460 37.91 12.66 19.16
C THR A 460 38.01 11.92 17.83
N MET A 461 37.50 10.69 17.78
CA MET A 461 37.43 9.90 16.56
C MET A 461 36.57 10.55 15.48
N ILE A 462 35.50 11.26 15.85
CA ILE A 462 34.71 12.06 14.89
C ILE A 462 35.56 13.17 14.28
N TYR A 463 36.31 13.92 15.09
CA TYR A 463 37.17 14.99 14.59
C TYR A 463 38.33 14.45 13.74
N ASP A 464 38.92 13.33 14.15
CA ASP A 464 40.00 12.66 13.41
C ASP A 464 39.54 12.12 12.06
N VAL A 465 38.29 11.68 11.93
CA VAL A 465 37.77 11.10 10.68
C VAL A 465 37.00 12.13 9.85
N LEU A 466 35.92 12.69 10.40
CA LEU A 466 35.05 13.63 9.67
C LEU A 466 35.66 15.04 9.61
N GLY A 467 36.36 15.48 10.67
CA GLY A 467 37.05 16.76 10.66
C GLY A 467 38.18 16.80 9.63
N ASN A 468 39.08 15.81 9.65
CA ASN A 468 40.15 15.70 8.65
C ASN A 468 39.60 15.48 7.23
N PHE A 469 38.49 14.77 7.08
CA PHE A 469 37.83 14.66 5.78
C PHE A 469 37.33 16.03 5.29
N TYR A 470 36.66 16.83 6.13
CA TYR A 470 36.23 18.16 5.75
C TYR A 470 37.40 19.09 5.43
N GLN A 471 38.51 19.00 6.17
CA GLN A 471 39.74 19.71 5.82
C GLN A 471 40.23 19.31 4.43
N SER A 472 40.21 18.01 4.10
CA SER A 472 40.58 17.55 2.75
C SER A 472 39.65 18.05 1.65
N LEU A 473 38.36 18.30 1.95
CA LEU A 473 37.43 18.91 0.99
C LEU A 473 37.72 20.41 0.79
N ILE A 474 38.14 21.11 1.84
CA ILE A 474 38.57 22.52 1.77
C ILE A 474 39.83 22.64 0.92
N ASP A 475 40.78 21.72 1.10
CA ASP A 475 42.08 21.75 0.41
C ASP A 475 42.02 21.19 -1.03
N HIS A 476 40.89 20.58 -1.42
CA HIS A 476 40.72 19.97 -2.74
C HIS A 476 40.59 21.03 -3.85
N GLU A 477 41.41 20.93 -4.90
CA GLU A 477 41.54 21.93 -5.97
C GLU A 477 40.19 22.38 -6.59
N GLU A 478 39.24 21.45 -6.76
CA GLU A 478 37.93 21.75 -7.32
C GLU A 478 36.84 22.08 -6.28
N LEU A 479 36.88 21.45 -5.10
CA LEU A 479 35.79 21.53 -4.12
C LEU A 479 35.97 22.71 -3.17
N GLY A 480 37.21 23.01 -2.77
CA GLY A 480 37.55 24.16 -1.93
C GLY A 480 37.01 25.48 -2.48
N PRO A 481 37.32 25.86 -3.74
CA PRO A 481 36.78 27.08 -4.33
C PRO A 481 35.24 27.08 -4.45
N ARG A 482 34.61 25.92 -4.66
CA ARG A 482 33.15 25.81 -4.72
C ARG A 482 32.49 25.97 -3.36
N LEU A 483 33.10 25.44 -2.30
CA LEU A 483 32.68 25.65 -0.92
C LEU A 483 32.83 27.12 -0.54
N LEU A 484 33.95 27.76 -0.89
CA LEU A 484 34.17 29.19 -0.65
C LEU A 484 33.12 30.07 -1.34
N ASN A 485 32.84 29.80 -2.62
CA ASN A 485 31.84 30.53 -3.40
C ASN A 485 30.39 30.32 -2.91
N SER A 486 30.15 29.41 -1.96
CA SER A 486 28.83 29.25 -1.36
C SER A 486 28.47 30.38 -0.41
N HIS A 487 29.47 31.06 0.19
CA HIS A 487 29.32 32.06 1.23
C HIS A 487 28.44 31.62 2.41
N LEU A 488 28.42 30.31 2.70
CA LEU A 488 27.57 29.74 3.74
C LEU A 488 28.36 29.40 5.00
N VAL A 489 27.73 29.65 6.15
CA VAL A 489 28.15 29.09 7.43
C VAL A 489 27.25 27.90 7.77
N VAL A 490 27.81 26.70 7.75
CA VAL A 490 27.07 25.45 8.02
C VAL A 490 27.64 24.77 9.25
N GLN A 491 26.78 24.51 10.23
CA GLN A 491 27.14 23.77 11.45
C GLN A 491 26.53 22.37 11.42
N PHE A 492 27.35 21.36 11.62
CA PHE A 492 26.95 19.98 11.83
C PHE A 492 27.02 19.64 13.32
N ARG A 493 25.89 19.19 13.88
CA ARG A 493 25.80 18.67 15.25
C ARG A 493 25.56 17.17 15.19
N TYR A 494 26.56 16.40 15.60
CA TYR A 494 26.50 14.96 15.66
C TYR A 494 26.02 14.49 17.03
N SER A 495 25.26 13.40 17.04
CA SER A 495 24.91 12.67 18.25
C SER A 495 25.38 11.23 18.20
N ASP A 496 25.57 10.63 19.38
CA ASP A 496 26.04 9.25 19.58
C ASP A 496 27.34 8.89 18.81
N PRO A 497 28.52 9.46 19.15
CA PRO A 497 28.81 10.43 20.22
C PRO A 497 28.60 11.90 19.80
N GLU A 498 28.47 12.78 20.79
CA GLU A 498 28.23 14.22 20.56
C GLU A 498 29.48 14.92 20.01
N ALA A 499 29.36 15.60 18.89
CA ALA A 499 30.41 16.42 18.32
C ALA A 499 29.83 17.58 17.51
N VAL A 500 30.56 18.69 17.41
CA VAL A 500 30.14 19.85 16.63
C VAL A 500 31.23 20.20 15.64
N ILE A 501 30.89 20.34 14.36
CA ILE A 501 31.82 20.79 13.33
C ILE A 501 31.17 21.93 12.56
N THR A 502 31.84 23.07 12.46
CA THR A 502 31.33 24.23 11.71
C THR A 502 32.25 24.56 10.54
N LEU A 503 31.67 24.70 9.36
CA LEU A 503 32.31 25.21 8.15
C LEU A 503 31.86 26.65 7.93
N ASP A 504 32.79 27.60 7.97
CA ASP A 504 32.54 29.01 7.73
C ASP A 504 33.18 29.43 6.39
N ALA A 505 32.34 29.58 5.36
CA ALA A 505 32.75 30.09 4.05
C ALA A 505 32.37 31.57 3.86
N SER A 506 32.00 32.30 4.91
CA SER A 506 31.55 33.70 4.80
C SER A 506 32.70 34.69 4.52
N GLY A 507 33.94 34.31 4.83
CA GLY A 507 35.14 35.12 4.67
C GLY A 507 35.85 34.96 3.31
N SER A 508 37.14 35.31 3.28
CA SER A 508 38.02 35.14 2.12
C SER A 508 38.56 33.72 1.95
N GLU A 509 38.40 32.88 2.96
CA GLU A 509 38.82 31.47 3.01
C GLU A 509 37.75 30.66 3.76
N VAL A 510 37.72 29.34 3.55
CA VAL A 510 36.83 28.46 4.32
C VAL A 510 37.54 28.05 5.61
N VAL A 511 36.96 28.40 6.75
CA VAL A 511 37.51 28.07 8.08
C VAL A 511 36.74 26.90 8.68
N LEU A 512 37.47 25.89 9.16
CA LEU A 512 36.91 24.73 9.85
C LEU A 512 37.07 24.88 11.36
N TYR A 513 35.96 24.82 12.10
CA TYR A 513 35.94 24.81 13.56
C TYR A 513 35.52 23.43 14.06
N LEU A 514 36.32 22.85 14.97
CA LEU A 514 36.06 21.57 15.62
C LEU A 514 35.68 21.82 17.08
N GLY A 515 34.54 21.30 17.50
CA GLY A 515 33.92 21.61 18.80
C GLY A 515 33.01 22.84 18.77
N ASP A 516 32.41 23.14 19.92
CA ASP A 516 31.51 24.29 20.11
C ASP A 516 32.32 25.57 20.37
N VAL A 517 33.25 25.87 19.46
CA VAL A 517 34.22 26.99 19.53
C VAL A 517 33.98 28.05 18.45
N TYR A 518 32.88 27.94 17.72
CA TYR A 518 32.47 28.93 16.72
C TYR A 518 31.60 30.00 17.38
N ASP A 519 32.08 31.24 17.36
CA ASP A 519 31.49 32.36 18.12
C ASP A 519 30.36 33.08 17.36
N GLY A 520 30.14 32.73 16.08
CA GLY A 520 29.12 33.33 15.23
C GLY A 520 27.78 32.58 15.23
N VAL A 521 26.82 33.06 14.41
CA VAL A 521 25.53 32.38 14.20
C VAL A 521 25.58 31.60 12.89
N PRO A 522 25.43 30.26 12.88
CA PRO A 522 25.40 29.50 11.65
C PRO A 522 24.11 29.79 10.85
N GLU A 523 24.24 29.95 9.52
CA GLU A 523 23.08 30.13 8.64
C GLU A 523 22.21 28.87 8.55
N VAL A 524 22.86 27.71 8.65
CA VAL A 524 22.20 26.40 8.69
C VAL A 524 22.87 25.53 9.74
N THR A 525 22.07 24.94 10.61
CA THR A 525 22.50 23.89 11.54
C THR A 525 21.85 22.58 11.16
N MET A 526 22.65 21.55 10.93
CA MET A 526 22.22 20.20 10.60
C MET A 526 22.53 19.25 11.75
N SER A 527 21.54 18.55 12.28
CA SER A 527 21.69 17.62 13.40
C SER A 527 21.39 16.19 12.98
N MET A 528 22.30 15.25 13.24
CA MET A 528 22.21 13.85 12.82
C MET A 528 23.09 12.95 13.68
N LYS A 529 22.90 11.62 13.62
CA LYS A 529 23.86 10.69 14.27
C LYS A 529 25.20 10.68 13.53
N ALA A 530 26.31 10.51 14.25
CA ALA A 530 27.65 10.41 13.65
C ALA A 530 27.75 9.25 12.65
N ASP A 531 27.28 8.07 13.03
CA ASP A 531 27.24 6.87 12.17
C ASP A 531 26.39 7.08 10.90
N PHE A 532 25.35 7.92 10.98
CA PHE A 532 24.57 8.28 9.80
C PHE A 532 25.38 9.14 8.83
N ALA A 533 26.10 10.14 9.34
CA ALA A 533 26.98 10.99 8.53
C ALA A 533 28.06 10.16 7.82
N HIS A 534 28.60 9.16 8.51
CA HIS A 534 29.55 8.22 7.95
C HIS A 534 28.96 7.39 6.80
N ALA A 535 27.76 6.84 6.97
CA ALA A 535 27.07 6.12 5.89
C ALA A 535 26.69 7.04 4.72
N PHE A 536 26.34 8.29 5.01
CA PHE A 536 26.02 9.31 4.01
C PHE A 536 27.22 9.61 3.11
N TRP A 537 28.39 9.88 3.69
CA TRP A 537 29.60 10.19 2.91
C TRP A 537 30.12 8.99 2.10
N GLN A 538 29.73 7.76 2.43
CA GLN A 538 30.01 6.57 1.60
C GLN A 538 28.93 6.32 0.52
N GLY A 539 27.98 7.25 0.33
CA GLY A 539 26.89 7.11 -0.64
C GLY A 539 25.85 6.03 -0.26
N LYS A 540 25.88 5.52 0.97
CA LYS A 540 24.97 4.47 1.48
C LYS A 540 23.70 5.03 2.13
N ALA A 541 23.65 6.33 2.37
CA ALA A 541 22.45 7.01 2.86
C ALA A 541 22.07 8.18 1.93
N ASN A 542 20.76 8.35 1.70
CA ASN A 542 20.24 9.46 0.91
C ASN A 542 19.82 10.61 1.83
N PHE A 543 20.45 11.76 1.64
CA PHE A 543 20.22 12.95 2.48
C PHE A 543 18.77 13.46 2.45
N LEU A 544 18.15 13.51 1.26
CA LEU A 544 16.77 13.99 1.12
C LEU A 544 15.79 13.04 1.80
N THR A 545 15.99 11.72 1.65
CA THR A 545 15.21 10.71 2.37
C THR A 545 15.43 10.78 3.89
N ALA A 546 16.63 11.16 4.34
CA ALA A 546 16.92 11.27 5.76
C ALA A 546 16.29 12.50 6.42
N LEU A 547 16.15 13.61 5.68
CA LEU A 547 15.37 14.77 6.11
C LEU A 547 13.88 14.42 6.27
N THR A 548 13.29 13.70 5.31
CA THR A 548 11.87 13.29 5.40
C THR A 548 11.62 12.29 6.53
N ARG A 549 12.59 11.43 6.83
CA ARG A 549 12.55 10.47 7.95
C ARG A 549 12.97 11.05 9.30
N ARG A 550 13.28 12.36 9.38
CA ARG A 550 13.81 13.05 10.58
C ARG A 550 15.08 12.40 11.18
N GLN A 551 15.83 11.65 10.37
CA GLN A 551 17.14 11.11 10.74
C GLN A 551 18.22 12.19 10.68
N VAL A 552 18.00 13.19 9.82
CA VAL A 552 18.67 14.48 9.83
C VAL A 552 17.60 15.54 10.11
N THR A 553 17.88 16.47 11.01
CA THR A 553 17.08 17.68 11.19
C THR A 553 17.90 18.88 10.77
N SER A 554 17.24 19.91 10.23
CA SER A 554 17.89 21.14 9.79
C SER A 554 17.17 22.34 10.39
N LYS A 555 17.93 23.32 10.87
CA LYS A 555 17.45 24.61 11.36
C LYS A 555 18.15 25.72 10.58
N GLY A 556 17.44 26.81 10.29
CA GLY A 556 17.95 27.92 9.49
C GLY A 556 17.51 27.85 8.02
N ASN A 557 18.34 28.33 7.09
CA ASN A 557 17.99 28.44 5.66
C ASN A 557 18.15 27.11 4.90
N VAL A 558 17.24 26.17 5.13
CA VAL A 558 17.26 24.81 4.54
C VAL A 558 17.38 24.81 3.00
N PRO A 559 16.67 25.66 2.24
CA PRO A 559 16.82 25.71 0.78
C PRO A 559 18.25 26.02 0.31
N LYS A 560 19.00 26.85 1.04
CA LYS A 560 20.41 27.12 0.70
C LYS A 560 21.31 25.89 0.95
N ALA A 561 21.11 25.17 2.05
CA ALA A 561 21.87 23.94 2.31
C ALA A 561 21.59 22.83 1.29
N VAL A 562 20.35 22.70 0.82
CA VAL A 562 20.01 21.73 -0.24
C VAL A 562 20.74 22.03 -1.56
N LYS A 563 21.02 23.31 -1.86
CA LYS A 563 21.80 23.70 -3.05
C LYS A 563 23.28 23.29 -2.98
N LEU A 564 23.81 22.96 -1.80
CA LEU A 564 25.17 22.43 -1.64
C LEU A 564 25.29 20.94 -2.01
N LEU A 565 24.19 20.18 -1.98
CA LEU A 565 24.25 18.73 -2.20
C LEU A 565 24.80 18.33 -3.58
N PRO A 566 24.45 19.00 -4.70
CA PRO A 566 25.06 18.71 -5.99
C PRO A 566 26.56 19.02 -6.03
N ILE A 567 27.00 20.06 -5.30
CA ILE A 567 28.41 20.47 -5.19
C ILE A 567 29.22 19.39 -4.45
N LEU A 568 28.63 18.78 -3.43
CA LEU A 568 29.24 17.75 -2.58
C LEU A 568 29.19 16.33 -3.18
N LYS A 569 28.54 16.13 -4.32
CA LYS A 569 28.41 14.79 -4.95
C LYS A 569 29.77 14.10 -5.20
N PRO A 570 30.84 14.78 -5.66
CA PRO A 570 32.16 14.15 -5.81
C PRO A 570 32.75 13.65 -4.48
N ALA A 571 32.36 14.24 -3.34
CA ALA A 571 32.87 13.84 -2.04
C ALA A 571 32.47 12.41 -1.63
N TYR A 572 31.43 11.82 -2.25
CA TYR A 572 31.02 10.44 -1.97
C TYR A 572 32.05 9.40 -2.46
N GLU A 573 32.80 9.74 -3.51
CA GLU A 573 33.87 8.88 -4.03
C GLU A 573 35.19 9.15 -3.27
N LEU A 574 35.42 10.39 -2.85
CA LEU A 574 36.60 10.79 -2.08
C LEU A 574 36.62 10.24 -0.65
N TYR A 575 35.46 10.09 0.01
CA TYR A 575 35.43 9.67 1.41
C TYR A 575 35.96 8.24 1.66
N PRO A 576 35.57 7.20 0.89
CA PRO A 576 36.20 5.89 1.01
C PRO A 576 37.71 5.90 0.74
N GLU A 577 38.20 6.74 -0.18
CA GLU A 577 39.64 6.90 -0.46
C GLU A 577 40.37 7.60 0.70
N HIS A 578 39.74 8.61 1.29
CA HIS A 578 40.21 9.29 2.49
C HIS A 578 40.35 8.29 3.65
N LEU A 579 39.34 7.45 3.89
CA LEU A 579 39.38 6.41 4.93
C LEU A 579 40.54 5.43 4.71
N LYS A 580 40.81 5.00 3.46
CA LYS A 580 41.96 4.11 3.17
C LYS A 580 43.29 4.78 3.43
N SER A 581 43.47 6.01 2.95
CA SER A 581 44.74 6.75 3.02
C SER A 581 45.11 7.18 4.45
N HIS A 582 44.12 7.34 5.34
CA HIS A 582 44.31 7.77 6.72
C HIS A 582 44.20 6.61 7.74
N GLY A 583 44.32 5.35 7.30
CA GLY A 583 44.35 4.18 8.20
C GLY A 583 42.99 3.71 8.71
N HIS A 584 41.90 4.30 8.26
CA HIS A 584 40.52 3.99 8.63
C HIS A 584 39.81 3.05 7.63
N GLY A 585 40.55 2.31 6.82
CA GLY A 585 39.97 1.42 5.78
C GLY A 585 39.02 0.35 6.32
N HIS A 586 39.11 0.00 7.61
CA HIS A 586 38.20 -0.92 8.29
C HIS A 586 36.80 -0.33 8.54
N LEU A 587 36.63 0.99 8.42
CA LEU A 587 35.34 1.68 8.54
C LEU A 587 34.56 1.70 7.19
N ILE A 588 35.13 1.18 6.11
CA ILE A 588 34.44 1.16 4.82
C ILE A 588 33.28 0.16 4.86
N LEU A 589 32.07 0.66 4.59
CA LEU A 589 30.86 -0.13 4.59
C LEU A 589 30.84 -1.07 3.37
N ALA A 590 30.42 -2.32 3.59
CA ALA A 590 30.29 -3.30 2.52
C ALA A 590 29.33 -2.81 1.42
N SER A 591 29.67 -3.14 0.17
CA SER A 591 28.97 -2.66 -1.03
C SER A 591 27.54 -3.16 -1.14
#